data_AF-A0A3R6YJ93-F1
#
_entry.id   AF-A0A3R6YJ93-F1
#
_cell.length_a   1.000
_cell.length_b   1.000
_cell.length_c   1.000
_cell.angle_alpha   90.00
_cell.angle_beta   90.00
_cell.angle_gamma   90.00
#
_symmetry.space_group_name_H-M   'P 1'
#
loop_
_entity.id
_entity.type
_entity.pdbx_description
1 polymer ?
#
loop_
_entity_poly.entity_id
_entity_poly.type
_entity_poly.pdbx_seq_one_letter_code
_entity_poly.pdbx_strand_id
1 'polypeptide(L)'
;QSDLSVKRNPYAWNRKANMVFLESPAGVGFSQPVLNDTDYNDDFTTDRAYEFLVEFYAKYPRYKNREFYITGESYAGIYIPYLASKLVQTPIAEVNFTGFAIGNPFTDQVADGNSNMDYYYSHGLISIESYNAIKANCASPGFSRNISTACQTSYLRLEAVQTAIHVENGGAIPWTDCADIPYISSPSSLQKYPVILQAGLKGLIYSGDADSVVNFIGTQRWITSEGLKLPVQDKWKAWFGPDKQLAGYTERYTNLTFTTIKGAGHMVPATRPLHALYMFECFVYGQAACDSFAYPKDALEYLSGADLTAPVTSSTSQANLVYLWWALGGVAVVVVGVLGWRYVATKKTKKETVKYTELTSEVKPVYST
;
A
#
# COMPACT_ATOMS: atom_id res chain seq x y z
N GLN A 1 3.29 10.35 22.18
CA GLN A 1 4.56 10.77 21.56
C GLN A 1 5.29 9.52 21.09
N SER A 2 5.99 9.57 19.97
CA SER A 2 6.84 8.45 19.49
C SER A 2 8.03 8.31 20.45
N ASP A 3 8.29 7.10 20.94
CA ASP A 3 9.44 6.78 21.80
C ASP A 3 10.69 6.38 20.99
N LEU A 4 10.62 6.50 19.66
CA LEU A 4 11.66 6.09 18.70
C LEU A 4 12.04 4.60 18.80
N SER A 5 11.22 3.77 19.46
CA SER A 5 11.42 2.33 19.52
C SER A 5 10.97 1.65 18.21
N VAL A 6 11.69 0.58 17.83
CA VAL A 6 11.25 -0.30 16.74
C VAL A 6 10.36 -1.42 17.28
N LYS A 7 9.30 -1.71 16.53
CA LYS A 7 8.38 -2.80 16.83
C LYS A 7 8.39 -3.81 15.70
N ARG A 8 8.20 -5.08 16.04
CA ARG A 8 8.06 -6.14 15.04
C ARG A 8 6.79 -5.86 14.24
N ASN A 9 6.92 -5.73 12.93
CA ASN A 9 5.78 -5.68 12.03
C ASN A 9 5.25 -7.10 11.79
N PRO A 10 4.05 -7.47 12.28
CA PRO A 10 3.48 -8.79 12.04
C PRO A 10 3.15 -9.02 10.55
N TYR A 11 3.13 -7.98 9.72
CA TYR A 11 2.80 -8.06 8.29
C TYR A 11 4.04 -7.92 7.39
N ALA A 12 5.25 -8.04 7.94
CA ALA A 12 6.48 -7.90 7.16
C ALA A 12 6.63 -9.00 6.10
N TRP A 13 6.94 -8.62 4.86
CA TRP A 13 7.12 -9.57 3.74
C TRP A 13 8.34 -10.50 3.92
N ASN A 14 9.32 -10.08 4.74
CA ASN A 14 10.48 -10.92 5.08
C ASN A 14 10.14 -12.13 5.99
N ARG A 15 8.86 -12.34 6.34
CA ARG A 15 8.38 -13.54 7.04
C ARG A 15 8.54 -14.82 6.22
N LYS A 16 8.49 -14.72 4.89
CA LYS A 16 8.58 -15.86 3.96
C LYS A 16 9.69 -15.68 2.90
N ALA A 17 10.12 -14.44 2.65
CA ALA A 17 11.17 -14.11 1.69
C ALA A 17 12.43 -13.55 2.35
N ASN A 18 13.58 -13.67 1.66
CA ASN A 18 14.76 -12.86 2.00
C ASN A 18 14.62 -11.54 1.25
N MET A 19 14.57 -10.42 1.98
CA MET A 19 14.41 -9.10 1.37
C MET A 19 15.73 -8.34 1.40
N VAL A 20 16.07 -7.74 0.27
CA VAL A 20 17.17 -6.79 0.13
C VAL A 20 16.55 -5.44 -0.18
N PHE A 21 16.79 -4.46 0.69
CA PHE A 21 16.37 -3.07 0.47
C PHE A 21 17.58 -2.32 -0.08
N LEU A 22 17.52 -1.94 -1.35
CA LEU A 22 18.57 -1.20 -2.03
C LEU A 22 18.20 0.28 -2.06
N GLU A 23 19.02 1.12 -1.44
CA GLU A 23 18.95 2.57 -1.62
C GLU A 23 19.66 2.94 -2.93
N SER A 24 18.92 3.50 -3.89
CA SER A 24 19.42 3.80 -5.23
C SER A 24 18.65 5.00 -5.80
N PRO A 25 19.28 5.87 -6.60
CA PRO A 25 20.70 5.88 -7.02
C PRO A 25 21.68 6.33 -5.92
N ALA A 26 22.97 6.38 -6.24
CA ALA A 26 23.99 6.92 -5.34
C ALA A 26 23.67 8.37 -4.93
N GLY A 27 23.85 8.72 -3.66
CA GLY A 27 23.36 9.96 -3.05
C GLY A 27 22.01 9.81 -2.35
N VAL A 28 21.26 8.72 -2.59
CA VAL A 28 20.03 8.40 -1.84
C VAL A 28 20.37 7.66 -0.55
N GLY A 29 19.85 8.15 0.57
CA GLY A 29 19.99 7.52 1.87
C GLY A 29 21.45 7.36 2.30
N PHE A 30 21.90 6.12 2.46
CA PHE A 30 23.28 5.75 2.78
C PHE A 30 24.15 5.45 1.57
N SER A 31 23.59 5.41 0.36
CA SER A 31 24.36 5.18 -0.86
C SER A 31 25.23 6.40 -1.16
N GLN A 32 26.55 6.21 -1.17
CA GLN A 32 27.56 7.25 -1.37
C GLN A 32 28.65 6.72 -2.33
N PRO A 33 29.42 7.60 -2.99
CA PRO A 33 29.33 9.08 -2.97
C PRO A 33 28.20 9.62 -3.85
N VAL A 34 27.87 10.91 -3.70
CA VAL A 34 27.10 11.67 -4.70
C VAL A 34 27.90 11.70 -6.01
N LEU A 35 27.21 11.55 -7.15
CA LEU A 35 27.81 11.49 -8.48
C LEU A 35 27.67 12.84 -9.20
N ASN A 36 28.21 12.91 -10.42
CA ASN A 36 28.01 14.07 -11.28
C ASN A 36 26.55 14.14 -11.76
N ASP A 37 26.03 15.35 -11.97
CA ASP A 37 24.64 15.57 -12.40
C ASP A 37 24.24 14.76 -13.65
N THR A 38 25.18 14.54 -14.58
CA THR A 38 24.95 13.76 -15.81
C THR A 38 24.66 12.28 -15.58
N ASP A 39 25.08 11.75 -14.42
CA ASP A 39 24.93 10.34 -14.06
C ASP A 39 23.56 10.03 -13.42
N TYR A 40 22.76 11.07 -13.15
CA TYR A 40 21.42 10.92 -12.58
C TYR A 40 20.36 10.78 -13.67
N ASN A 41 20.30 9.61 -14.28
CA ASN A 41 19.28 9.24 -15.26
C ASN A 41 18.91 7.75 -15.17
N ASP A 42 17.82 7.33 -15.81
CA ASP A 42 17.29 5.98 -15.68
C ASP A 42 18.19 4.88 -16.24
N ASP A 43 18.90 5.14 -17.35
CA ASP A 43 19.83 4.18 -17.92
C ASP A 43 21.04 3.97 -17.01
N PHE A 44 21.66 5.05 -16.53
CA PHE A 44 22.79 4.97 -15.59
C PHE A 44 22.38 4.31 -14.27
N THR A 45 21.23 4.68 -13.71
CA THR A 45 20.70 4.08 -12.47
C THR A 45 20.46 2.58 -12.66
N THR A 46 19.96 2.19 -13.82
CA THR A 46 19.77 0.77 -14.19
C THR A 46 21.09 0.02 -14.29
N ASP A 47 22.12 0.64 -14.86
CA ASP A 47 23.46 0.07 -14.96
C ASP A 47 24.08 -0.18 -13.57
N ARG A 48 23.94 0.78 -12.65
CA ARG A 48 24.42 0.64 -11.27
C ARG A 48 23.63 -0.41 -10.47
N ALA A 49 22.32 -0.50 -10.66
CA ALA A 49 21.51 -1.53 -10.01
C ALA A 49 21.84 -2.94 -10.54
N TYR A 50 22.12 -3.07 -11.84
CA TYR A 50 22.59 -4.31 -12.43
C TYR A 50 23.95 -4.72 -11.86
N GLU A 51 24.90 -3.79 -11.79
CA GLU A 51 26.23 -3.99 -11.20
C GLU A 51 26.12 -4.42 -9.73
N PHE A 52 25.26 -3.76 -8.95
CA PHE A 52 24.95 -4.17 -7.58
C PHE A 52 24.51 -5.63 -7.50
N LEU A 53 23.64 -6.11 -8.40
CA LEU A 53 23.19 -7.51 -8.39
C LEU A 53 24.35 -8.47 -8.69
N VAL A 54 25.22 -8.14 -9.65
CA VAL A 54 26.43 -8.93 -9.94
C VAL A 54 27.29 -9.08 -8.69
N GLU A 55 27.61 -7.97 -8.03
CA GLU A 55 28.42 -7.94 -6.81
C GLU A 55 27.72 -8.63 -5.62
N PHE A 56 26.39 -8.45 -5.49
CA PHE A 56 25.61 -9.07 -4.42
C PHE A 56 25.65 -10.60 -4.52
N TYR A 57 25.45 -11.17 -5.70
CA TYR A 57 25.49 -12.63 -5.89
C TYR A 57 26.92 -13.20 -5.84
N ALA A 58 27.94 -12.41 -6.19
CA ALA A 58 29.33 -12.77 -5.96
C ALA A 58 29.66 -12.83 -4.46
N LYS A 59 29.22 -11.84 -3.68
CA LYS A 59 29.44 -11.76 -2.23
C LYS A 59 28.59 -12.76 -1.44
N TYR A 60 27.38 -13.07 -1.90
CA TYR A 60 26.44 -13.96 -1.22
C TYR A 60 26.01 -15.16 -2.08
N PRO A 61 26.94 -16.08 -2.41
CA PRO A 61 26.66 -17.19 -3.34
C PRO A 61 25.56 -18.14 -2.85
N ARG A 62 25.25 -18.16 -1.54
CA ARG A 62 24.13 -18.94 -0.97
C ARG A 62 22.74 -18.57 -1.51
N TYR A 63 22.60 -17.41 -2.16
CA TYR A 63 21.34 -16.98 -2.76
C TYR A 63 21.20 -17.32 -4.24
N LYS A 64 22.28 -17.81 -4.89
CA LYS A 64 22.25 -18.24 -6.30
C LYS A 64 21.20 -19.32 -6.55
N ASN A 65 20.65 -19.34 -7.75
CA ASN A 65 19.61 -20.25 -8.25
C ASN A 65 18.26 -20.20 -7.51
N ARG A 66 18.11 -19.36 -6.47
CA ARG A 66 16.82 -19.10 -5.85
C ARG A 66 15.99 -18.22 -6.76
N GLU A 67 14.67 -18.40 -6.72
CA GLU A 67 13.75 -17.48 -7.40
C GLU A 67 14.01 -16.04 -6.92
N PHE A 68 14.27 -15.17 -7.88
CA PHE A 68 14.59 -13.78 -7.65
C PHE A 68 13.46 -12.89 -8.19
N TYR A 69 13.00 -11.98 -7.35
CA TYR A 69 11.95 -11.03 -7.65
C TYR A 69 12.41 -9.60 -7.41
N ILE A 70 11.96 -8.67 -8.23
CA ILE A 70 12.20 -7.23 -8.06
C ILE A 70 10.89 -6.57 -7.68
N THR A 71 10.87 -5.83 -6.57
CA THR A 71 9.67 -5.13 -6.12
C THR A 71 9.96 -3.68 -5.78
N GLY A 72 9.00 -2.79 -5.99
CA GLY A 72 9.14 -1.37 -5.68
C GLY A 72 7.82 -0.62 -5.82
N GLU A 73 7.86 0.68 -5.58
CA GLU A 73 6.68 1.54 -5.57
C GLU A 73 6.94 2.86 -6.31
N SER A 74 5.89 3.53 -6.78
CA SER A 74 5.95 4.89 -7.29
C SER A 74 6.83 4.99 -8.55
N TYR A 75 7.89 5.80 -8.52
CA TYR A 75 8.85 5.94 -9.61
C TYR A 75 9.62 4.65 -9.92
N ALA A 76 9.53 3.62 -9.06
CA ALA A 76 9.96 2.28 -9.42
C ALA A 76 9.18 1.69 -10.62
N GLY A 77 8.04 2.28 -11.01
CA GLY A 77 7.39 2.04 -12.29
C GLY A 77 8.25 2.39 -13.52
N ILE A 78 9.30 3.20 -13.35
CA ILE A 78 10.37 3.41 -14.34
C ILE A 78 11.57 2.49 -14.06
N TYR A 79 12.07 2.46 -12.83
CA TYR A 79 13.27 1.70 -12.47
C TYR A 79 13.14 0.20 -12.75
N ILE A 80 12.02 -0.42 -12.36
CA ILE A 80 11.85 -1.87 -12.44
C ILE A 80 11.75 -2.34 -13.87
N PRO A 81 10.94 -1.75 -14.77
CA PRO A 81 10.93 -2.17 -16.17
C PRO A 81 12.28 -1.97 -16.87
N TYR A 82 13.04 -0.91 -16.56
CA TYR A 82 14.39 -0.75 -17.10
C TYR A 82 15.32 -1.88 -16.64
N LEU A 83 15.39 -2.15 -15.34
CA LEU A 83 16.23 -3.21 -14.79
C LEU A 83 15.78 -4.61 -15.24
N ALA A 84 14.48 -4.88 -15.25
CA ALA A 84 13.92 -6.15 -15.72
C ALA A 84 14.26 -6.39 -17.20
N SER A 85 14.11 -5.37 -18.04
CA SER A 85 14.48 -5.45 -19.46
C SER A 85 15.98 -5.70 -19.64
N LYS A 86 16.84 -5.08 -18.82
CA LYS A 86 18.28 -5.33 -18.84
C LYS A 86 18.64 -6.74 -18.39
N LEU A 87 18.01 -7.27 -17.34
CA LEU A 87 18.25 -8.64 -16.85
C LEU A 87 17.76 -9.71 -17.82
N VAL A 88 16.69 -9.45 -18.57
CA VAL A 88 16.22 -10.36 -19.63
C VAL A 88 17.22 -10.39 -20.81
N GLN A 89 17.72 -9.23 -21.22
CA GLN A 89 18.64 -9.12 -22.36
C GLN A 89 20.06 -9.55 -22.03
N THR A 90 20.51 -9.29 -20.80
CA THR A 90 21.85 -9.65 -20.29
C THR A 90 21.71 -10.40 -18.97
N PRO A 91 21.29 -11.68 -18.99
CA PRO A 91 21.10 -12.46 -17.77
C PRO A 91 22.38 -12.56 -16.95
N ILE A 92 22.26 -12.40 -15.63
CA ILE A 92 23.35 -12.68 -14.70
C ILE A 92 23.35 -14.19 -14.45
N ALA A 93 24.51 -14.83 -14.64
CA ALA A 93 24.64 -16.27 -14.41
C ALA A 93 24.18 -16.65 -12.99
N GLU A 94 23.43 -17.75 -12.88
CA GLU A 94 22.96 -18.29 -11.60
C GLU A 94 21.97 -17.36 -10.83
N VAL A 95 21.44 -16.33 -11.50
CA VAL A 95 20.32 -15.51 -10.99
C VAL A 95 19.03 -15.93 -11.71
N ASN A 96 18.12 -16.56 -10.98
CA ASN A 96 16.84 -17.01 -11.52
C ASN A 96 15.78 -15.89 -11.44
N PHE A 97 15.87 -14.90 -12.33
CA PHE A 97 14.90 -13.81 -12.37
C PHE A 97 13.52 -14.32 -12.76
N THR A 98 12.60 -14.33 -11.81
CA THR A 98 11.31 -15.05 -11.88
C THR A 98 10.13 -14.09 -12.09
N GLY A 99 10.21 -12.88 -11.55
CA GLY A 99 9.09 -11.94 -11.62
C GLY A 99 9.36 -10.59 -11.00
N PHE A 100 8.37 -9.71 -11.10
CA PHE A 100 8.43 -8.37 -10.54
C PHE A 100 7.05 -7.93 -10.03
N ALA A 101 7.04 -7.06 -9.02
CA ALA A 101 5.82 -6.43 -8.51
C ALA A 101 6.01 -4.92 -8.33
N ILE A 102 5.07 -4.10 -8.81
CA ILE A 102 5.17 -2.65 -8.70
C ILE A 102 3.89 -2.06 -8.11
N GLY A 103 4.04 -1.36 -6.99
CA GLY A 103 2.98 -0.65 -6.30
C GLY A 103 2.81 0.77 -6.81
N ASN A 104 1.58 1.20 -7.05
CA ASN A 104 1.21 2.56 -7.47
C ASN A 104 2.22 3.12 -8.52
N PRO A 105 2.38 2.45 -9.67
CA PRO A 105 3.56 2.63 -10.52
C PRO A 105 3.42 3.84 -11.45
N PHE A 106 4.27 4.85 -11.28
CA PHE A 106 4.42 5.89 -12.30
C PHE A 106 5.19 5.30 -13.47
N THR A 107 4.50 5.15 -14.61
CA THR A 107 4.98 4.34 -15.74
C THR A 107 4.99 5.14 -17.03
N ASP A 108 4.03 6.05 -17.20
CA ASP A 108 3.91 6.88 -18.40
C ASP A 108 3.34 8.26 -18.05
N GLN A 109 4.13 9.29 -18.31
CA GLN A 109 3.78 10.66 -17.94
C GLN A 109 2.42 11.12 -18.52
N VAL A 110 2.06 10.64 -19.73
CA VAL A 110 0.83 11.04 -20.39
C VAL A 110 -0.36 10.31 -19.78
N ALA A 111 -0.32 8.98 -19.73
CA ALA A 111 -1.42 8.18 -19.19
C ALA A 111 -1.66 8.48 -17.69
N ASP A 112 -0.59 8.53 -16.89
CA ASP A 112 -0.68 8.82 -15.46
C ASP A 112 -1.09 10.29 -15.24
N GLY A 113 -0.52 11.23 -15.99
CA GLY A 113 -0.85 12.65 -15.90
C GLY A 113 -2.31 12.96 -16.26
N ASN A 114 -2.81 12.37 -17.35
CA ASN A 114 -4.18 12.57 -17.82
C ASN A 114 -5.23 12.00 -16.85
N SER A 115 -4.85 11.03 -16.03
CA SER A 115 -5.76 10.38 -15.09
C SER A 115 -6.07 11.20 -13.84
N ASN A 116 -5.20 12.14 -13.46
CA ASN A 116 -5.33 12.90 -12.21
C ASN A 116 -6.63 13.69 -12.12
N MET A 117 -7.01 14.38 -13.20
CA MET A 117 -8.24 15.17 -13.25
C MET A 117 -9.49 14.30 -13.19
N ASP A 118 -9.45 13.15 -13.87
CA ASP A 118 -10.56 12.19 -13.85
C ASP A 118 -10.70 11.56 -12.45
N TYR A 119 -9.59 11.29 -11.78
CA TYR A 119 -9.57 10.82 -10.40
C TYR A 119 -10.16 11.87 -9.45
N TYR A 120 -9.69 13.13 -9.49
CA TYR A 120 -10.19 14.20 -8.62
C TYR A 120 -11.68 14.43 -8.80
N TYR A 121 -12.17 14.45 -10.04
CA TYR A 121 -13.59 14.63 -10.32
C TYR A 121 -14.43 13.44 -9.84
N SER A 122 -14.05 12.21 -10.20
CA SER A 122 -14.79 11.00 -9.83
C SER A 122 -14.83 10.76 -8.31
N HIS A 123 -13.89 11.32 -7.56
CA HIS A 123 -13.83 11.24 -6.10
C HIS A 123 -14.35 12.49 -5.38
N GLY A 124 -14.99 13.42 -6.12
CA GLY A 124 -15.64 14.60 -5.54
C GLY A 124 -14.68 15.63 -4.95
N LEU A 125 -13.39 15.61 -5.35
CA LEU A 125 -12.38 16.56 -4.90
C LEU A 125 -12.46 17.89 -5.67
N ILE A 126 -13.06 17.88 -6.86
CA ILE A 126 -13.30 19.05 -7.71
C ILE A 126 -14.70 19.00 -8.34
N SER A 127 -15.27 20.15 -8.69
CA SER A 127 -16.57 20.22 -9.39
C SER A 127 -16.44 19.92 -10.89
N ILE A 128 -17.56 19.65 -11.57
CA ILE A 128 -17.58 19.42 -13.03
C ILE A 128 -17.17 20.69 -13.80
N GLU A 129 -17.47 21.88 -13.27
CA GLU A 129 -17.05 23.15 -13.84
C GLU A 129 -15.53 23.32 -13.75
N SER A 130 -14.93 23.03 -12.60
CA SER A 130 -13.48 23.05 -12.42
C SER A 130 -12.78 22.02 -13.31
N TYR A 131 -13.33 20.82 -13.41
CA TYR A 131 -12.82 19.77 -14.30
C TYR A 131 -12.82 20.21 -15.78
N ASN A 132 -13.95 20.72 -16.27
CA ASN A 132 -14.08 21.20 -17.65
C ASN A 132 -13.14 22.39 -17.93
N ALA A 133 -13.03 23.33 -16.98
CA ALA A 133 -12.13 24.47 -17.10
C ALA A 133 -10.65 24.05 -17.14
N ILE A 134 -10.24 23.08 -16.31
CA ILE A 134 -8.86 22.60 -16.29
C ILE A 134 -8.55 21.79 -17.57
N LYS A 135 -9.47 20.94 -18.04
CA LYS A 135 -9.29 20.25 -19.33
C LYS A 135 -9.16 21.19 -20.52
N ALA A 136 -9.86 22.33 -20.51
CA ALA A 136 -9.80 23.31 -21.59
C ALA A 136 -8.51 24.17 -21.56
N ASN A 137 -7.93 24.41 -20.38
CA ASN A 137 -6.87 25.41 -20.18
C ASN A 137 -5.49 24.84 -19.80
N CYS A 138 -5.42 23.60 -19.31
CA CYS A 138 -4.18 22.98 -18.84
C CYS A 138 -3.79 21.81 -19.76
N ALA A 139 -2.90 22.07 -20.73
CA ALA A 139 -2.36 21.07 -21.65
C ALA A 139 -1.04 20.43 -21.17
N SER A 140 -0.71 20.47 -19.87
CA SER A 140 0.52 19.86 -19.35
C SER A 140 0.34 19.25 -17.96
N PRO A 141 0.62 17.94 -17.79
CA PRO A 141 0.55 17.29 -16.49
C PRO A 141 1.87 17.51 -15.73
N GLY A 142 1.79 18.27 -14.63
CA GLY A 142 2.88 18.45 -13.67
C GLY A 142 2.50 17.86 -12.32
N PHE A 143 3.40 17.07 -11.76
CA PHE A 143 3.24 16.33 -10.51
C PHE A 143 3.78 17.13 -9.32
N SER A 144 2.99 17.30 -8.25
CA SER A 144 3.46 17.92 -7.00
C SER A 144 3.34 16.94 -5.82
N ARG A 145 4.46 16.71 -5.12
CA ARG A 145 4.58 15.80 -3.96
C ARG A 145 4.61 16.57 -2.64
N ASN A 146 3.89 16.09 -1.64
CA ASN A 146 4.28 16.18 -0.23
C ASN A 146 3.49 15.17 0.63
N ILE A 147 4.17 14.17 1.20
CA ILE A 147 3.70 13.33 2.31
C ILE A 147 4.79 13.37 3.39
N SER A 148 4.43 13.59 4.66
CA SER A 148 5.40 13.81 5.74
C SER A 148 6.04 12.52 6.27
N THR A 149 7.38 12.46 6.31
CA THR A 149 8.19 11.30 6.77
C THR A 149 9.08 11.59 8.00
N ALA A 150 8.72 12.59 8.81
CA ALA A 150 9.55 13.11 9.90
C ALA A 150 10.03 12.06 10.93
N CYS A 151 9.23 11.02 11.22
CA CYS A 151 9.60 10.00 12.20
C CYS A 151 10.65 9.00 11.66
N GLN A 152 10.53 8.57 10.40
CA GLN A 152 11.51 7.67 9.76
C GLN A 152 12.87 8.37 9.62
N THR A 153 12.84 9.63 9.16
CA THR A 153 14.03 10.47 9.06
C THR A 153 14.72 10.66 10.41
N SER A 154 13.97 10.82 11.49
CA SER A 154 14.55 10.98 12.83
C SER A 154 15.21 9.70 13.34
N TYR A 155 14.63 8.52 13.06
CA TYR A 155 15.19 7.22 13.48
C TYR A 155 16.48 6.86 12.73
N LEU A 156 16.50 7.03 11.40
CA LEU A 156 17.67 6.67 10.57
C LEU A 156 18.86 7.63 10.73
N ARG A 157 18.65 8.79 11.37
CA ARG A 157 19.72 9.73 11.76
C ARG A 157 20.41 9.40 13.07
N LEU A 158 19.92 8.42 13.84
CA LEU A 158 20.55 8.03 15.11
C LEU A 158 21.90 7.35 14.85
N GLU A 159 22.96 7.81 15.50
CA GLU A 159 24.32 7.25 15.37
C GLU A 159 24.36 5.75 15.72
N ALA A 160 23.62 5.34 16.76
CA ALA A 160 23.49 3.94 17.14
C ALA A 160 22.87 3.08 16.03
N VAL A 161 21.89 3.63 15.29
CA VAL A 161 21.25 2.92 14.16
C VAL A 161 22.23 2.81 13.00
N GLN A 162 22.91 3.91 12.64
CA GLN A 162 23.91 3.93 11.56
C GLN A 162 25.09 3.00 11.83
N THR A 163 25.56 2.94 13.07
CA THR A 163 26.60 1.99 13.51
C THR A 163 26.12 0.54 13.37
N ALA A 164 24.87 0.26 13.77
CA ALA A 164 24.29 -1.08 13.71
C ALA A 164 24.06 -1.60 12.29
N ILE A 165 23.88 -0.71 11.30
CA ILE A 165 23.75 -1.05 9.87
C ILE A 165 25.07 -0.85 9.08
N HIS A 166 26.19 -0.64 9.77
CA HIS A 166 27.53 -0.52 9.19
C HIS A 166 27.71 0.63 8.18
N VAL A 167 27.15 1.80 8.48
CA VAL A 167 27.46 3.03 7.72
C VAL A 167 28.90 3.45 8.02
N GLU A 168 29.80 3.23 7.06
CA GLU A 168 31.24 3.53 7.20
C GLU A 168 31.51 5.01 6.88
N ASN A 169 31.55 5.90 7.89
CA ASN A 169 32.21 7.22 7.80
C ASN A 169 32.47 7.96 9.13
N GLY A 170 32.52 7.26 10.28
CA GLY A 170 33.03 7.86 11.54
C GLY A 170 32.21 9.02 12.13
N GLY A 171 30.95 9.18 11.71
CA GLY A 171 30.02 10.18 12.23
C GLY A 171 28.62 10.06 11.62
N ALA A 172 27.63 10.68 12.27
CA ALA A 172 26.22 10.60 11.86
C ALA A 172 25.98 11.28 10.49
N ILE A 173 25.56 10.52 9.48
CA ILE A 173 25.15 11.02 8.16
C ILE A 173 23.74 11.63 8.25
N PRO A 174 23.50 12.84 7.70
CA PRO A 174 22.17 13.46 7.69
C PRO A 174 21.25 12.80 6.63
N TRP A 175 20.78 11.58 6.89
CA TRP A 175 19.85 10.84 6.03
C TRP A 175 18.58 11.65 5.72
N THR A 176 18.10 11.58 4.49
CA THR A 176 16.81 12.16 4.05
C THR A 176 16.04 11.14 3.22
N ASP A 177 14.72 11.16 3.37
CA ASP A 177 13.79 10.22 2.72
C ASP A 177 13.73 10.39 1.20
N CYS A 178 13.73 11.63 0.73
CA CYS A 178 13.92 11.98 -0.68
C CYS A 178 15.17 12.86 -0.77
N ALA A 179 16.09 12.52 -1.67
CA ALA A 179 17.22 13.37 -2.01
C ALA A 179 16.83 14.30 -3.17
N ASP A 180 17.12 15.59 -3.03
CA ASP A 180 16.88 16.59 -4.09
C ASP A 180 18.05 16.56 -5.08
N ILE A 181 17.99 15.56 -5.95
CA ILE A 181 19.03 15.25 -6.95
C ILE A 181 18.51 15.73 -8.32
N PRO A 182 19.34 16.34 -9.18
CA PRO A 182 18.95 16.79 -10.52
C PRO A 182 18.75 15.61 -11.48
N TYR A 183 17.73 14.79 -11.20
CA TYR A 183 17.48 13.54 -11.89
C TYR A 183 16.75 13.76 -13.21
N ILE A 184 17.34 13.26 -14.29
CA ILE A 184 16.79 13.31 -15.65
C ILE A 184 15.89 12.09 -15.85
N SER A 185 14.58 12.30 -15.63
CA SER A 185 13.56 11.26 -15.75
C SER A 185 13.19 10.94 -17.20
N SER A 186 13.05 9.66 -17.52
CA SER A 186 12.43 9.18 -18.75
C SER A 186 10.93 9.44 -18.72
N PRO A 187 10.33 9.84 -19.84
CA PRO A 187 8.90 10.15 -19.89
C PRO A 187 8.00 8.91 -19.77
N SER A 188 8.54 7.72 -20.08
CA SER A 188 7.81 6.46 -20.09
C SER A 188 8.76 5.28 -19.91
N SER A 189 8.26 4.18 -19.34
CA SER A 189 8.92 2.87 -19.32
C SER A 189 8.19 1.81 -20.16
N LEU A 190 7.09 2.18 -20.83
CA LEU A 190 6.26 1.27 -21.62
C LEU A 190 7.04 0.52 -22.71
N GLN A 191 8.05 1.17 -23.31
CA GLN A 191 8.95 0.60 -24.32
C GLN A 191 9.75 -0.62 -23.82
N LYS A 192 9.88 -0.80 -22.49
CA LYS A 192 10.60 -1.93 -21.90
C LYS A 192 9.72 -3.19 -21.74
N TYR A 193 8.41 -3.01 -21.64
CA TYR A 193 7.47 -4.11 -21.39
C TYR A 193 7.41 -5.19 -22.49
N PRO A 194 7.54 -4.92 -23.80
CA PRO A 194 7.51 -5.98 -24.81
C PRO A 194 8.55 -7.09 -24.55
N VAL A 195 9.79 -6.71 -24.22
CA VAL A 195 10.87 -7.66 -23.89
C VAL A 195 10.56 -8.43 -22.61
N ILE A 196 10.05 -7.75 -21.59
CA ILE A 196 9.69 -8.34 -20.29
C ILE A 196 8.55 -9.36 -20.44
N LEU A 197 7.51 -9.00 -21.21
CA LEU A 197 6.34 -9.85 -21.43
C LEU A 197 6.71 -11.11 -22.24
N GLN A 198 7.58 -10.96 -23.26
CA GLN A 198 8.08 -12.08 -24.05
C GLN A 198 8.93 -13.07 -23.23
N ALA A 199 9.61 -12.61 -22.18
CA ALA A 199 10.40 -13.45 -21.29
C ALA A 199 9.55 -14.36 -20.37
N GLY A 200 8.23 -14.15 -20.30
CA GLY A 200 7.34 -15.01 -19.51
C GLY A 200 7.46 -14.83 -17.99
N LEU A 201 8.01 -13.70 -17.53
CA LEU A 201 8.15 -13.37 -16.11
C LEU A 201 6.79 -13.17 -15.43
N LYS A 202 6.67 -13.51 -14.13
CA LYS A 202 5.47 -13.20 -13.35
C LYS A 202 5.44 -11.70 -13.02
N GLY A 203 4.52 -10.95 -13.62
CA GLY A 203 4.34 -9.52 -13.35
C GLY A 203 3.09 -9.25 -12.49
N LEU A 204 3.26 -8.49 -11.41
CA LEU A 204 2.15 -7.93 -10.62
C LEU A 204 2.24 -6.41 -10.63
N ILE A 205 1.16 -5.77 -11.05
CA ILE A 205 0.94 -4.35 -10.85
C ILE A 205 -0.16 -4.20 -9.81
N TYR A 206 0.07 -3.38 -8.80
CA TYR A 206 -0.96 -3.14 -7.79
C TYR A 206 -1.08 -1.66 -7.44
N SER A 207 -2.28 -1.19 -7.18
CA SER A 207 -2.52 0.22 -6.80
C SER A 207 -3.50 0.34 -5.65
N GLY A 208 -3.17 1.14 -4.65
CA GLY A 208 -4.16 1.58 -3.68
C GLY A 208 -5.22 2.45 -4.35
N ASP A 209 -6.50 2.13 -4.16
CA ASP A 209 -7.60 2.83 -4.84
C ASP A 209 -7.88 4.24 -4.28
N ALA A 210 -7.27 4.59 -3.15
CA ALA A 210 -7.35 5.91 -2.52
C ALA A 210 -6.09 6.76 -2.77
N ASP A 211 -5.16 6.30 -3.61
CA ASP A 211 -3.99 7.08 -4.00
C ASP A 211 -4.35 8.11 -5.07
N SER A 212 -4.19 9.39 -4.71
CA SER A 212 -4.38 10.52 -5.63
C SER A 212 -3.11 10.93 -6.37
N VAL A 213 -1.96 10.36 -5.99
CA VAL A 213 -0.62 10.71 -6.48
C VAL A 213 -0.30 9.89 -7.73
N VAL A 214 -0.34 8.55 -7.62
CA VAL A 214 -0.27 7.64 -8.77
C VAL A 214 -1.49 6.74 -8.74
N ASN A 215 -2.59 7.31 -9.23
CA ASN A 215 -3.90 6.70 -9.10
C ASN A 215 -4.08 5.49 -10.02
N PHE A 216 -4.95 4.57 -9.60
CA PHE A 216 -5.19 3.31 -10.30
C PHE A 216 -5.81 3.48 -11.70
N ILE A 217 -6.44 4.63 -12.01
CA ILE A 217 -7.01 4.91 -13.34
C ILE A 217 -5.90 5.11 -14.36
N GLY A 218 -4.85 5.86 -14.01
CA GLY A 218 -3.64 6.01 -14.84
C GLY A 218 -2.97 4.67 -15.11
N THR A 219 -2.87 3.85 -14.06
CA THR A 219 -2.35 2.48 -14.17
C THR A 219 -3.15 1.64 -15.17
N GLN A 220 -4.48 1.64 -15.06
CA GLN A 220 -5.34 0.90 -15.97
C GLN A 220 -5.24 1.41 -17.41
N ARG A 221 -5.09 2.72 -17.62
CA ARG A 221 -4.97 3.34 -18.94
C ARG A 221 -3.71 2.93 -19.68
N TRP A 222 -2.55 2.99 -19.03
CA TRP A 222 -1.31 2.60 -19.70
C TRP A 222 -1.26 1.10 -19.97
N ILE A 223 -1.91 0.26 -19.16
CA ILE A 223 -2.04 -1.18 -19.46
C ILE A 223 -2.95 -1.41 -20.68
N THR A 224 -4.03 -0.62 -20.79
CA THR A 224 -5.10 -0.83 -21.77
C THR A 224 -5.11 0.25 -22.85
N SER A 225 -6.00 1.23 -22.78
CA SER A 225 -6.39 2.13 -23.88
C SER A 225 -5.28 3.07 -24.36
N GLU A 226 -4.36 3.46 -23.49
CA GLU A 226 -3.40 4.56 -23.73
C GLU A 226 -1.94 4.09 -23.80
N GLY A 227 -1.64 2.81 -23.55
CA GLY A 227 -0.27 2.28 -23.61
C GLY A 227 -0.18 0.92 -24.30
N LEU A 228 0.05 -0.14 -23.51
CA LEU A 228 0.39 -1.48 -23.99
C LEU A 228 -0.74 -2.20 -24.73
N LYS A 229 -2.00 -1.83 -24.49
CA LYS A 229 -3.18 -2.45 -25.10
C LYS A 229 -3.21 -3.96 -24.90
N LEU A 230 -2.88 -4.41 -23.69
CA LEU A 230 -2.81 -5.83 -23.39
C LEU A 230 -4.20 -6.48 -23.48
N PRO A 231 -4.33 -7.67 -24.09
CA PRO A 231 -5.59 -8.38 -24.14
C PRO A 231 -5.95 -8.94 -22.76
N VAL A 232 -7.19 -8.69 -22.33
CA VAL A 232 -7.74 -9.23 -21.09
C VAL A 232 -7.89 -10.74 -21.21
N GLN A 233 -7.30 -11.47 -20.27
CA GLN A 233 -7.40 -12.92 -20.16
C GLN A 233 -8.43 -13.32 -19.09
N ASP A 234 -8.37 -12.71 -17.91
CA ASP A 234 -9.41 -12.85 -16.89
C ASP A 234 -10.00 -11.48 -16.60
N LYS A 235 -11.31 -11.33 -16.83
CA LYS A 235 -12.02 -10.06 -16.66
C LYS A 235 -11.95 -9.54 -15.23
N TRP A 236 -11.98 -8.22 -15.11
CA TRP A 236 -12.14 -7.48 -13.86
C TRP A 236 -13.14 -8.13 -12.90
N LYS A 237 -12.65 -8.55 -11.73
CA LYS A 237 -13.44 -9.23 -10.70
C LYS A 237 -12.99 -8.85 -9.30
N ALA A 238 -13.91 -8.93 -8.35
CA ALA A 238 -13.58 -8.73 -6.94
C ALA A 238 -12.63 -9.81 -6.44
N TRP A 239 -11.71 -9.44 -5.55
CA TRP A 239 -10.93 -10.37 -4.75
C TRP A 239 -11.09 -10.06 -3.26
N PHE A 240 -10.98 -11.11 -2.45
CA PHE A 240 -11.24 -11.06 -1.02
C PHE A 240 -9.96 -11.37 -0.25
N GLY A 241 -9.76 -10.63 0.83
CA GLY A 241 -8.65 -10.87 1.75
C GLY A 241 -8.87 -12.12 2.59
N PRO A 242 -7.86 -12.51 3.39
CA PRO A 242 -7.96 -13.64 4.31
C PRO A 242 -8.97 -13.39 5.45
N ASP A 243 -9.32 -12.13 5.68
CA ASP A 243 -10.40 -11.66 6.56
C ASP A 243 -11.81 -11.81 5.94
N LYS A 244 -11.89 -12.38 4.73
CA LYS A 244 -13.12 -12.56 3.93
C LYS A 244 -13.81 -11.23 3.58
N GLN A 245 -13.10 -10.11 3.70
CA GLN A 245 -13.59 -8.80 3.29
C GLN A 245 -13.16 -8.51 1.85
N LEU A 246 -13.95 -7.68 1.16
CA LEU A 246 -13.60 -7.18 -0.16
C LEU A 246 -12.28 -6.39 -0.06
N ALA A 247 -11.23 -6.95 -0.64
CA ALA A 247 -9.89 -6.35 -0.60
C ALA A 247 -9.60 -5.50 -1.83
N GLY A 248 -10.36 -5.66 -2.90
CA GLY A 248 -10.30 -4.82 -4.10
C GLY A 248 -10.75 -5.59 -5.34
N TYR A 249 -10.20 -5.23 -6.49
CA TYR A 249 -10.50 -5.86 -7.77
C TYR A 249 -9.23 -6.26 -8.50
N THR A 250 -9.32 -7.26 -9.37
CA THR A 250 -8.19 -7.75 -10.15
C THR A 250 -8.59 -8.13 -11.56
N GLU A 251 -7.69 -7.89 -12.51
CA GLU A 251 -7.81 -8.27 -13.91
C GLU A 251 -6.48 -8.85 -14.38
N ARG A 252 -6.55 -9.96 -15.13
CA ARG A 252 -5.36 -10.67 -15.60
C ARG A 252 -5.23 -10.46 -17.10
N TYR A 253 -4.00 -10.17 -17.53
CA TYR A 253 -3.59 -10.12 -18.93
C TYR A 253 -2.71 -11.35 -19.21
N THR A 254 -1.72 -11.27 -20.11
CA THR A 254 -0.82 -12.40 -20.42
C THR A 254 -0.09 -12.94 -19.18
N ASN A 255 1.06 -12.38 -18.83
CA ASN A 255 1.87 -12.69 -17.66
C ASN A 255 1.92 -11.50 -16.68
N LEU A 256 0.98 -10.57 -16.83
CA LEU A 256 0.80 -9.39 -16.00
C LEU A 256 -0.59 -9.46 -15.34
N THR A 257 -0.64 -9.27 -14.04
CA THR A 257 -1.89 -9.11 -13.27
C THR A 257 -1.95 -7.69 -12.74
N PHE A 258 -3.10 -7.03 -12.89
CA PHE A 258 -3.37 -5.76 -12.22
C PHE A 258 -4.35 -5.97 -11.06
N THR A 259 -4.05 -5.40 -9.91
CA THR A 259 -4.85 -5.54 -8.68
C THR A 259 -5.00 -4.20 -7.95
N THR A 260 -6.23 -3.79 -7.66
CA THR A 260 -6.48 -2.67 -6.74
C THR A 260 -6.58 -3.15 -5.31
N ILE A 261 -6.15 -2.31 -4.36
CA ILE A 261 -6.32 -2.53 -2.92
C ILE A 261 -7.25 -1.46 -2.37
N LYS A 262 -8.42 -1.90 -1.90
CA LYS A 262 -9.49 -1.05 -1.41
C LYS A 262 -9.09 -0.29 -0.14
N GLY A 263 -9.26 1.02 -0.20
CA GLY A 263 -8.96 1.97 0.86
C GLY A 263 -7.48 2.02 1.24
N ALA A 264 -6.57 1.64 0.32
CA ALA A 264 -5.13 1.87 0.46
C ALA A 264 -4.73 3.15 -0.28
N GLY A 265 -3.78 3.90 0.30
CA GLY A 265 -3.16 5.06 -0.35
C GLY A 265 -1.92 4.65 -1.17
N HIS A 266 -1.01 5.61 -1.39
CA HIS A 266 0.23 5.40 -2.15
C HIS A 266 1.09 4.24 -1.60
N MET A 267 1.35 4.26 -0.28
CA MET A 267 2.06 3.20 0.42
C MET A 267 1.08 2.09 0.84
N VAL A 268 0.77 1.18 -0.08
CA VAL A 268 -0.18 0.09 0.15
C VAL A 268 0.19 -0.78 1.37
N PRO A 269 1.44 -1.25 1.53
CA PRO A 269 1.82 -2.05 2.70
C PRO A 269 1.74 -1.29 4.03
N ALA A 270 1.81 0.04 4.02
CA ALA A 270 1.68 0.86 5.23
C ALA A 270 0.21 1.07 5.63
N THR A 271 -0.68 1.21 4.64
CA THR A 271 -2.10 1.56 4.87
C THR A 271 -3.03 0.35 4.94
N ARG A 272 -2.71 -0.73 4.22
CA ARG A 272 -3.44 -2.01 4.22
C ARG A 272 -2.47 -3.19 4.39
N PRO A 273 -1.76 -3.29 5.53
CA PRO A 273 -0.67 -4.24 5.71
C PRO A 273 -1.10 -5.71 5.60
N LEU A 274 -2.29 -6.05 6.08
CA LEU A 274 -2.86 -7.39 5.93
C LEU A 274 -3.05 -7.78 4.46
N HIS A 275 -3.83 -6.98 3.72
CA HIS A 275 -4.14 -7.25 2.32
C HIS A 275 -2.86 -7.21 1.46
N ALA A 276 -1.91 -6.35 1.78
CA ALA A 276 -0.60 -6.29 1.13
C ALA A 276 0.23 -7.56 1.36
N LEU A 277 0.32 -8.08 2.59
CA LEU A 277 1.04 -9.33 2.88
C LEU A 277 0.37 -10.53 2.18
N TYR A 278 -0.95 -10.61 2.24
CA TYR A 278 -1.69 -11.69 1.56
C TYR A 278 -1.46 -11.67 0.05
N MET A 279 -1.61 -10.50 -0.58
CA MET A 279 -1.33 -10.30 -2.00
C MET A 279 0.12 -10.69 -2.37
N PHE A 280 1.09 -10.28 -1.55
CA PHE A 280 2.50 -10.62 -1.73
C PHE A 280 2.74 -12.14 -1.68
N GLU A 281 2.25 -12.83 -0.65
CA GLU A 281 2.44 -14.29 -0.53
C GLU A 281 1.76 -15.04 -1.68
N CYS A 282 0.55 -14.62 -2.07
CA CYS A 282 -0.16 -15.12 -3.23
C CYS A 282 0.63 -14.98 -4.54
N PHE A 283 1.25 -13.81 -4.74
CA PHE A 283 2.03 -13.53 -5.94
C PHE A 283 3.30 -14.38 -6.02
N VAL A 284 4.06 -14.46 -4.92
CA VAL A 284 5.33 -15.17 -4.90
C VAL A 284 5.11 -16.69 -4.92
N TYR A 285 4.22 -17.21 -4.08
CA TYR A 285 4.09 -18.65 -3.84
C TYR A 285 2.87 -19.29 -4.51
N GLY A 286 2.04 -18.50 -5.18
CA GLY A 286 0.88 -18.97 -5.93
C GLY A 286 -0.34 -19.31 -5.05
N GLN A 287 -1.37 -19.88 -5.70
CA GLN A 287 -2.69 -20.07 -5.11
C GLN A 287 -2.69 -20.95 -3.85
N ALA A 288 -1.85 -21.99 -3.79
CA ALA A 288 -1.79 -22.85 -2.61
C ALA A 288 -1.39 -22.09 -1.33
N ALA A 289 -0.55 -21.06 -1.46
CA ALA A 289 -0.20 -20.19 -0.35
C ALA A 289 -1.34 -19.22 0.01
N CYS A 290 -2.11 -18.74 -0.97
CA CYS A 290 -3.34 -17.98 -0.70
C CYS A 290 -4.33 -18.80 0.12
N ASP A 291 -4.60 -20.03 -0.31
CA ASP A 291 -5.63 -20.89 0.27
C ASP A 291 -5.27 -21.35 1.68
N SER A 292 -3.97 -21.45 1.98
CA SER A 292 -3.45 -21.82 3.30
C SER A 292 -2.93 -20.64 4.13
N PHE A 293 -3.21 -19.41 3.71
CA PHE A 293 -2.71 -18.22 4.39
C PHE A 293 -3.21 -18.15 5.83
N ALA A 294 -2.27 -18.19 6.77
CA ALA A 294 -2.55 -18.03 8.18
C ALA A 294 -2.35 -16.57 8.59
N TYR A 295 -3.47 -15.87 8.79
CA TYR A 295 -3.46 -14.48 9.26
C TYR A 295 -2.74 -14.35 10.61
N PRO A 296 -1.74 -13.45 10.75
CA PRO A 296 -1.16 -13.14 12.06
C PRO A 296 -2.20 -12.40 12.90
N LYS A 297 -2.92 -13.14 13.75
CA LYS A 297 -3.90 -12.60 14.67
C LYS A 297 -3.24 -11.73 15.73
N ASP A 298 -3.76 -10.52 15.93
CA ASP A 298 -3.40 -9.66 17.04
C ASP A 298 -4.14 -10.12 18.32
N ALA A 299 -3.48 -10.04 19.48
CA ALA A 299 -4.10 -10.21 20.80
C ALA A 299 -5.31 -9.26 20.99
N LEU A 300 -5.32 -8.10 20.35
CA LEU A 300 -6.45 -7.16 20.38
C LEU A 300 -7.68 -7.67 19.62
N GLU A 301 -7.52 -8.50 18.60
CA GLU A 301 -8.66 -9.11 17.88
C GLU A 301 -9.37 -10.18 18.71
N TYR A 302 -8.64 -10.84 19.62
CA TYR A 302 -9.24 -11.69 20.65
C TYR A 302 -10.07 -10.87 21.64
N LEU A 303 -9.58 -9.69 22.04
CA LEU A 303 -10.24 -8.83 23.02
C LEU A 303 -11.44 -8.08 22.44
N SER A 304 -11.42 -7.76 21.15
CA SER A 304 -12.52 -7.07 20.46
C SER A 304 -13.63 -8.03 19.99
N GLY A 305 -13.42 -9.35 20.09
CA GLY A 305 -14.35 -10.35 19.58
C GLY A 305 -14.33 -10.50 18.05
N ALA A 306 -13.33 -9.94 17.37
CA ALA A 306 -13.13 -10.11 15.93
C ALA A 306 -12.65 -11.52 15.57
N ASP A 307 -12.02 -12.25 16.52
CA ASP A 307 -11.69 -13.66 16.35
C ASP A 307 -12.83 -14.60 16.79
N LEU A 308 -13.65 -15.03 15.82
CA LEU A 308 -14.73 -16.01 16.02
C LEU A 308 -14.24 -17.44 16.34
N THR A 309 -12.93 -17.68 16.34
CA THR A 309 -12.33 -18.99 16.66
C THR A 309 -11.64 -19.01 18.03
N ALA A 310 -11.77 -17.94 18.82
CA ALA A 310 -11.26 -17.89 20.18
C ALA A 310 -11.92 -19.00 21.03
N PRO A 311 -11.14 -19.84 21.74
CA PRO A 311 -11.70 -20.87 22.59
C PRO A 311 -12.49 -20.21 23.72
N VAL A 312 -13.79 -20.51 23.80
CA VAL A 312 -14.60 -20.18 24.98
C VAL A 312 -14.15 -21.11 26.09
N THR A 313 -13.08 -20.75 26.80
CA THR A 313 -12.65 -21.51 27.97
C THR A 313 -13.66 -21.27 29.10
N SER A 314 -14.66 -22.14 29.18
CA SER A 314 -15.51 -22.31 30.35
C SER A 314 -14.70 -22.97 31.47
N SER A 315 -13.80 -22.22 32.10
CA SER A 315 -13.21 -22.66 33.37
C SER A 315 -14.28 -22.49 34.46
N THR A 316 -14.81 -23.62 34.91
CA THR A 316 -15.93 -23.75 35.86
C THR A 316 -15.65 -23.22 37.27
N SER A 317 -14.46 -22.66 37.54
CA SER A 317 -14.13 -22.04 38.83
C SER A 317 -14.29 -20.51 38.88
N GLN A 318 -14.30 -19.81 37.73
CA GLN A 318 -14.55 -18.36 37.69
C GLN A 318 -16.01 -17.98 37.48
N ALA A 319 -16.84 -18.89 36.96
CA ALA A 319 -18.25 -18.62 36.69
C ALA A 319 -19.02 -18.18 37.95
N ASN A 320 -18.75 -18.78 39.11
CA ASN A 320 -19.46 -18.45 40.35
C ASN A 320 -19.14 -17.04 40.88
N LEU A 321 -17.92 -16.54 40.68
CA LEU A 321 -17.55 -15.18 41.08
C LEU A 321 -18.15 -14.15 40.12
N VAL A 322 -18.12 -14.43 38.81
CA VAL A 322 -18.68 -13.53 37.79
C VAL A 322 -20.20 -13.42 37.93
N TYR A 323 -20.93 -14.52 38.18
CA TYR A 323 -22.36 -14.47 38.49
C TYR A 323 -22.67 -13.69 39.76
N LEU A 324 -21.83 -13.76 40.80
CA LEU A 324 -22.00 -12.97 42.02
C LEU A 324 -21.85 -11.47 41.73
N TRP A 325 -20.87 -11.06 40.93
CA TRP A 325 -20.66 -9.67 40.55
C TRP A 325 -21.76 -9.13 39.62
N TRP A 326 -22.26 -9.94 38.68
CA TRP A 326 -23.42 -9.56 37.85
C TRP A 326 -24.72 -9.49 38.66
N ALA A 327 -24.93 -10.37 39.63
CA ALA A 327 -26.09 -10.32 40.51
C ALA A 327 -26.04 -9.10 41.44
N LEU A 328 -24.89 -8.81 42.04
CA LEU A 328 -24.69 -7.63 42.90
C LEU A 328 -24.79 -6.32 42.09
N GLY A 329 -24.21 -6.28 40.88
CA GLY A 329 -24.32 -5.15 39.97
C GLY A 329 -25.75 -4.94 39.45
N GLY A 330 -26.45 -6.02 39.09
CA GLY A 330 -27.85 -5.97 38.66
C GLY A 330 -28.79 -5.46 39.74
N VAL A 331 -28.61 -5.89 41.00
CA VAL A 331 -29.39 -5.39 42.14
C VAL A 331 -29.11 -3.90 42.39
N ALA A 332 -27.85 -3.45 42.30
CA ALA A 332 -27.50 -2.03 42.46
C ALA A 332 -28.11 -1.14 41.35
N VAL A 333 -28.08 -1.59 40.09
CA VAL A 333 -28.69 -0.86 38.95
C VAL A 333 -30.20 -0.77 39.10
N VAL A 334 -30.87 -1.83 39.54
CA VAL A 334 -32.33 -1.81 39.76
C VAL A 334 -32.71 -0.88 40.90
N VAL A 335 -31.97 -0.89 42.02
CA VAL A 335 -32.25 0.00 43.15
C VAL A 335 -32.01 1.48 42.78
N VAL A 336 -30.91 1.79 42.09
CA VAL A 336 -30.62 3.16 41.60
C VAL A 336 -31.64 3.59 40.54
N GLY A 337 -32.07 2.67 39.66
CA GLY A 337 -33.10 2.92 38.66
C GLY A 337 -34.46 3.21 39.28
N VAL A 338 -34.87 2.48 40.31
CA VAL A 338 -36.16 2.69 41.02
C VAL A 338 -36.14 4.00 41.82
N LEU A 339 -35.02 4.32 42.49
CA LEU A 339 -34.86 5.59 43.22
C LEU A 339 -34.78 6.79 42.27
N GLY A 340 -34.05 6.66 41.15
CA GLY A 340 -33.96 7.67 40.10
C GLY A 340 -35.30 7.90 39.39
N TRP A 341 -36.06 6.83 39.11
CA TRP A 341 -37.39 6.94 38.51
C TRP A 341 -38.40 7.60 39.48
N ARG A 342 -38.35 7.29 40.79
CA ARG A 342 -39.14 8.02 41.80
C ARG A 342 -38.75 9.49 41.91
N TYR A 343 -37.47 9.84 41.77
CA TYR A 343 -37.00 11.22 41.78
C TYR A 343 -37.42 12.01 40.53
N VAL A 344 -37.42 11.36 39.35
CA VAL A 344 -37.86 11.98 38.09
C VAL A 344 -39.39 12.06 38.01
N ALA A 345 -40.12 11.07 38.52
CA ALA A 345 -41.59 11.06 38.53
C ALA A 345 -42.19 12.14 39.44
N THR A 346 -41.49 12.54 40.52
CA THR A 346 -41.91 13.66 41.38
C THR A 346 -41.58 15.04 40.80
N LYS A 347 -40.68 15.12 39.81
CA LYS A 347 -40.39 16.34 39.03
C LYS A 347 -41.05 16.32 37.64
N LYS A 348 -42.38 16.19 37.58
CA LYS A 348 -43.13 16.50 36.36
C LYS A 348 -43.07 18.01 36.05
N THR A 349 -42.14 18.40 35.20
CA THR A 349 -42.21 19.66 34.44
C THR A 349 -42.52 19.33 32.98
N LYS A 350 -43.52 20.02 32.43
CA LYS A 350 -44.05 19.88 31.08
C LYS A 350 -42.92 19.95 30.04
N LYS A 351 -42.83 18.98 29.13
CA LYS A 351 -42.07 19.10 27.89
C LYS A 351 -42.95 18.68 26.71
N GLU A 352 -43.08 19.61 25.78
CA GLU A 352 -43.82 19.48 24.52
C GLU A 352 -43.17 18.42 23.63
N THR A 353 -44.00 17.53 23.08
CA THR A 353 -43.60 16.55 22.06
C THR A 353 -43.52 17.23 20.71
N VAL A 354 -42.31 17.46 20.21
CA VAL A 354 -42.06 17.76 18.79
C VAL A 354 -42.28 16.46 17.99
N LYS A 355 -43.22 16.49 17.04
CA LYS A 355 -43.46 15.39 16.10
C LYS A 355 -42.57 15.59 14.87
N TYR A 356 -41.82 14.56 14.48
CA TYR A 356 -41.15 14.50 13.18
C TYR A 356 -41.96 13.63 12.23
N THR A 357 -42.07 14.06 10.98
CA THR A 357 -42.81 13.35 9.92
C THR A 357 -41.86 12.43 9.17
N GLU A 358 -42.27 11.17 8.92
CA GLU A 358 -41.51 10.23 8.10
C GLU A 358 -41.51 10.65 6.62
N LEU A 359 -40.37 10.43 5.95
CA LEU A 359 -40.19 10.64 4.52
C LEU A 359 -40.80 9.48 3.74
N THR A 360 -42.10 9.53 3.48
CA THR A 360 -42.73 8.69 2.46
C THR A 360 -42.56 9.36 1.10
N SER A 361 -41.89 8.66 0.19
CA SER A 361 -41.66 9.08 -1.19
C SER A 361 -42.98 9.32 -1.91
N GLU A 362 -43.34 10.59 -2.16
CA GLU A 362 -44.02 11.02 -3.39
C GLU A 362 -44.28 12.53 -3.52
N VAL A 363 -43.90 13.38 -2.55
CA VAL A 363 -44.04 14.83 -2.73
C VAL A 363 -42.75 15.55 -2.37
N LYS A 364 -42.09 16.14 -3.37
CA LYS A 364 -40.96 17.07 -3.18
C LYS A 364 -41.49 18.42 -2.67
N PRO A 365 -40.85 19.06 -1.67
CA PRO A 365 -41.25 20.38 -1.22
C PRO A 365 -40.99 21.43 -2.30
N VAL A 366 -42.00 22.25 -2.58
CA VAL A 366 -41.88 23.44 -3.43
C VAL A 366 -41.31 24.55 -2.58
N TYR A 367 -40.15 25.08 -2.96
CA TYR A 367 -39.60 26.29 -2.37
C TYR A 367 -40.12 27.49 -3.16
N SER A 368 -40.72 28.46 -2.48
CA SER A 368 -41.12 29.72 -3.11
C SER A 368 -39.87 30.47 -3.58
N THR A 369 -39.92 30.97 -4.81
CA THR A 369 -38.93 31.86 -5.43
C THR A 369 -38.71 33.14 -4.65
#